data_AF-A0A529TMR8-F1
#
_entry.id   AF-A0A529TMR8-F1
#
_cell.length_a   1.000
_cell.length_b   1.000
_cell.length_c   1.000
_cell.angle_alpha   90.00
_cell.angle_beta   90.00
_cell.angle_gamma   90.00
#
_symmetry.space_group_name_H-M   'P 1'
#
loop_
_entity.id
_entity.type
_entity.pdbx_description
1 polymer ?
#
loop_
_entity_poly.entity_id
_entity_poly.type
_entity_poly.pdbx_seq_one_letter_code
_entity_poly.pdbx_strand_id
1 'polypeptide(L)'
;MTINAYRLSVLAAGVVGVLGAGLFTASAQQQPQIPQGWFKACTKQEDVDICNVQNIVTAGNGQLVTGVSLIELKGKVNRKVFQVTVPTGRLVPPGIGLQIDGGKAQKLD
;
A
#
# COMPACT_ATOMS: atom_id res chain seq x y z
N MET A 1 3.11 -70.04 6.01
CA MET A 1 3.00 -69.09 4.90
C MET A 1 1.83 -68.14 5.22
N THR A 2 1.92 -67.31 6.27
CA THR A 2 2.35 -65.88 6.27
C THR A 2 1.70 -65.02 5.18
N ILE A 3 0.74 -64.16 5.56
CA ILE A 3 0.63 -62.73 5.20
C ILE A 3 -0.67 -62.14 5.82
N ASN A 4 -0.63 -60.83 6.12
CA ASN A 4 -1.73 -59.91 6.49
C ASN A 4 -2.09 -59.67 7.97
N ALA A 5 -1.22 -58.96 8.69
CA ALA A 5 -1.65 -58.24 9.91
C ALA A 5 -1.07 -56.82 10.09
N TYR A 6 -0.31 -56.28 9.13
CA TYR A 6 0.43 -55.01 9.34
C TYR A 6 -0.17 -53.77 8.69
N ARG A 7 -1.34 -53.85 8.05
CA ARG A 7 -1.92 -52.70 7.32
C ARG A 7 -3.09 -51.99 8.00
N LEU A 8 -3.44 -52.35 9.24
CA LEU A 8 -4.66 -51.85 9.90
C LEU A 8 -4.42 -50.80 11.00
N SER A 9 -3.17 -50.43 11.32
CA SER A 9 -2.88 -49.66 12.53
C SER A 9 -2.62 -48.16 12.35
N VAL A 10 -2.76 -47.59 11.15
CA VAL A 10 -2.34 -46.18 10.89
C VAL A 10 -3.50 -45.17 10.90
N LEU A 11 -4.76 -45.58 11.11
CA LEU A 11 -5.93 -44.68 10.98
C LEU A 11 -6.54 -44.19 12.30
N ALA A 12 -5.89 -44.36 13.45
CA ALA A 12 -6.49 -44.07 14.76
C ALA A 12 -5.79 -42.98 15.60
N ALA A 13 -5.06 -42.05 14.99
CA ALA A 13 -4.39 -40.96 15.71
C ALA A 13 -4.53 -39.59 15.02
N GLY A 14 -5.74 -39.24 14.54
CA GLY A 14 -5.93 -38.03 13.74
C GLY A 14 -7.21 -37.22 13.96
N VAL A 15 -7.97 -37.42 15.05
CA VAL A 15 -9.32 -36.80 15.17
C VAL A 15 -9.51 -35.90 16.42
N VAL A 16 -8.51 -35.69 17.28
CA VAL A 16 -8.68 -34.85 18.49
C VAL A 16 -8.22 -33.39 18.30
N GLY A 17 -7.66 -33.02 17.15
CA GLY A 17 -7.04 -31.69 16.95
C GLY A 17 -7.87 -30.61 16.24
N VAL A 18 -9.15 -30.84 15.91
CA VAL A 18 -9.90 -29.96 14.96
C VAL A 18 -10.95 -29.07 15.64
N LEU A 19 -11.14 -29.13 16.96
CA LEU A 19 -12.15 -28.29 17.65
C LEU A 19 -11.61 -26.94 18.19
N GLY A 20 -10.29 -26.69 18.09
CA GLY A 20 -9.67 -25.45 18.59
C GLY A 20 -9.32 -24.39 17.53
N ALA A 21 -9.42 -24.71 16.24
CA ALA A 21 -8.95 -23.83 15.17
C ALA A 21 -9.99 -22.78 14.68
N GLY A 22 -11.19 -22.74 15.27
CA GLY A 22 -12.30 -21.89 14.81
C GLY A 22 -12.34 -20.46 15.37
N LEU A 23 -11.41 -20.06 16.25
CA LEU A 23 -11.42 -18.74 16.90
C LEU A 23 -10.40 -17.75 16.35
N PHE A 24 -9.71 -18.06 15.24
CA PHE A 24 -8.99 -17.02 14.51
C PHE A 24 -10.01 -16.19 13.76
N THR A 25 -10.54 -15.15 14.43
CA THR A 25 -11.23 -14.06 13.76
C THR A 25 -10.26 -13.51 12.72
N ALA A 26 -10.50 -13.81 11.44
CA ALA A 26 -9.82 -13.12 10.37
C ALA A 26 -10.19 -11.64 10.54
N SER A 27 -9.26 -10.83 11.06
CA SER A 27 -9.41 -9.39 11.02
C SER A 27 -9.41 -9.04 9.54
N ALA A 28 -10.58 -8.71 8.98
CA ALA A 28 -10.61 -8.06 7.68
C ALA A 28 -9.79 -6.79 7.84
N GLN A 29 -8.56 -6.76 7.31
CA GLN A 29 -7.80 -5.52 7.20
C GLN A 29 -8.70 -4.54 6.47
N GLN A 30 -9.24 -3.55 7.21
CA GLN A 30 -9.98 -2.45 6.63
C GLN A 30 -9.05 -1.82 5.61
N GLN A 31 -9.40 -2.01 4.34
CA GLN A 31 -8.62 -1.44 3.25
C GLN A 31 -8.56 0.06 3.50
N PRO A 32 -7.36 0.66 3.65
CA PRO A 32 -7.26 2.06 4.02
C PRO A 32 -8.02 2.89 3.00
N GLN A 33 -9.11 3.51 3.42
CA GLN A 33 -9.86 4.39 2.55
C GLN A 33 -8.98 5.60 2.29
N ILE A 34 -8.58 5.79 1.03
CA ILE A 34 -7.76 6.93 0.63
C ILE A 34 -8.56 8.20 0.91
N PRO A 35 -8.10 9.06 1.83
CA PRO A 35 -8.81 10.30 2.14
C PRO A 35 -8.94 11.17 0.88
N GLN A 36 -10.09 11.81 0.72
CA GLN A 36 -10.33 12.75 -0.37
C GLN A 36 -9.66 14.09 -0.05
N GLY A 37 -9.06 14.73 -1.05
CA GLY A 37 -8.39 16.02 -0.91
C GLY A 37 -6.97 15.91 -0.35
N TRP A 38 -6.50 16.97 0.30
CA TRP A 38 -5.15 17.03 0.86
C TRP A 38 -5.09 16.31 2.21
N PHE A 39 -4.19 15.35 2.32
CA PHE A 39 -3.95 14.66 3.60
C PHE A 39 -2.46 14.42 3.84
N LYS A 40 -2.09 14.34 5.13
CA LYS A 40 -0.74 14.03 5.57
C LYS A 40 -0.73 12.64 6.20
N ALA A 41 0.12 11.76 5.68
CA ALA A 41 0.41 10.48 6.28
C ALA A 41 1.88 10.47 6.71
N CYS A 42 2.15 10.21 7.99
CA CYS A 42 3.50 10.09 8.51
C CYS A 42 3.74 8.68 9.01
N THR A 43 4.93 8.16 8.73
CA THR A 43 5.43 6.91 9.27
C THR A 43 6.86 7.11 9.73
N LYS A 44 7.25 6.42 10.80
CA LYS A 44 8.63 6.43 11.28
C LYS A 44 9.31 5.17 10.79
N GLN A 45 10.35 5.33 9.97
CA GLN A 45 11.17 4.23 9.46
C GLN A 45 12.58 4.40 10.04
N GLU A 46 12.97 3.47 10.93
CA GLU A 46 14.21 3.59 11.72
C GLU A 46 14.28 4.95 12.47
N ASP A 47 15.35 5.71 12.25
CA ASP A 47 15.61 7.04 12.79
C ASP A 47 15.18 8.17 11.84
N VAL A 48 14.31 7.87 10.87
CA VAL A 48 13.82 8.83 9.87
C VAL A 48 12.29 8.91 9.92
N ASP A 49 11.78 10.12 10.15
CA ASP A 49 10.37 10.44 10.01
C ASP A 49 10.08 10.72 8.52
N ILE A 50 9.18 9.94 7.94
CA ILE A 50 8.71 10.09 6.57
C ILE A 50 7.28 10.61 6.60
N CYS A 51 7.09 11.87 6.24
CA CYS A 51 5.77 12.49 6.13
C CYS A 51 5.45 12.81 4.68
N ASN A 52 4.36 12.26 4.16
CA ASN A 52 3.86 12.57 2.83
C ASN A 52 2.59 13.41 2.92
N VAL A 53 2.65 14.64 2.42
CA VAL A 53 1.48 15.48 2.18
C VAL A 53 1.06 15.26 0.73
N GLN A 54 -0.12 14.68 0.52
CA GLN A 54 -0.56 14.29 -0.81
C GLN A 54 -2.00 14.63 -1.10
N ASN A 55 -2.29 14.75 -2.39
CA ASN A 55 -3.63 14.82 -2.94
C ASN A 55 -3.71 13.85 -4.11
N ILE A 56 -4.66 12.92 -4.01
CA ILE A 56 -4.86 11.84 -4.97
C ILE A 56 -6.24 12.01 -5.56
N VAL A 57 -6.29 12.11 -6.89
CA VAL A 57 -7.53 12.13 -7.64
C VAL A 57 -7.74 10.75 -8.26
N THR A 58 -8.87 10.14 -7.93
CA THR A 58 -9.31 8.85 -8.49
C THR A 58 -10.54 9.05 -9.37
N ALA A 59 -10.68 8.20 -10.39
CA ALA A 59 -11.91 8.09 -11.16
C ALA A 59 -13.02 7.44 -10.33
N GLY A 60 -14.27 7.45 -10.82
CA GLY A 60 -15.43 6.90 -10.10
C GLY A 60 -15.33 5.40 -9.78
N ASN A 61 -14.46 4.67 -10.48
CA ASN A 61 -14.14 3.26 -10.22
C ASN A 61 -12.97 3.06 -9.23
N GLY A 62 -12.43 4.13 -8.66
CA GLY A 62 -11.29 4.09 -7.73
C GLY A 62 -9.91 4.05 -8.40
N GLN A 63 -9.81 4.05 -9.74
CA GLN A 63 -8.52 4.07 -10.43
C GLN A 63 -7.83 5.43 -10.29
N LEU A 64 -6.52 5.43 -10.05
CA LEU A 64 -5.71 6.65 -9.99
C LEU A 64 -5.79 7.43 -11.31
N VAL A 65 -6.08 8.73 -11.23
CA VAL A 65 -6.06 9.67 -12.38
C VAL A 65 -4.83 10.56 -12.31
N THR A 66 -4.50 11.08 -11.13
CA THR A 66 -3.26 11.83 -10.87
C THR A 66 -3.02 11.91 -9.36
N GLY A 67 -1.77 11.99 -8.94
CA GLY A 67 -1.41 12.21 -7.55
C GLY A 67 -0.22 13.15 -7.43
N VAL A 68 -0.29 14.08 -6.48
CA VAL A 68 0.84 14.93 -6.09
C VAL A 68 1.22 14.62 -4.64
N SER A 69 2.51 14.45 -4.38
CA SER A 69 3.05 14.07 -3.08
C SER A 69 4.26 14.92 -2.75
N LEU A 70 4.24 15.57 -1.59
CA LEU A 70 5.40 16.21 -0.99
C LEU A 70 5.87 15.32 0.17
N ILE A 71 6.93 14.56 -0.09
CA ILE A 71 7.53 13.63 0.86
C ILE A 71 8.65 14.35 1.58
N GLU A 72 8.50 14.52 2.89
CA GLU A 72 9.50 15.10 3.77
C GLU A 72 10.15 13.97 4.58
N LEU A 73 11.46 13.82 4.43
CA LEU A 73 12.32 12.91 5.18
C LEU A 73 13.03 13.76 6.25
N LYS A 74 12.86 13.44 7.53
CA LYS A 74 13.56 14.10 8.66
C LYS A 74 14.29 13.08 9.50
N GLY A 75 15.55 13.34 9.84
CA GLY A 75 16.36 12.43 10.66
C GLY A 75 17.79 12.38 10.14
N LYS A 76 18.29 11.17 9.85
CA LYS A 76 19.62 10.96 9.27
C LYS A 76 19.86 11.76 7.97
N VAL A 77 18.82 11.92 7.16
CA VAL A 77 18.84 12.77 5.96
C VAL A 77 17.63 13.70 5.98
N ASN A 78 17.86 14.97 5.72
CA ASN A 78 16.81 15.99 5.66
C ASN A 78 16.57 16.36 4.20
N ARG A 79 15.55 15.75 3.59
CA ARG A 79 15.25 15.93 2.16
C ARG A 79 13.76 16.06 1.94
N LYS A 80 13.39 16.93 1.00
CA LYS A 80 12.05 17.04 0.46
C LYS A 80 12.04 16.50 -0.96
N VAL A 81 11.10 15.62 -1.26
CA VAL A 81 10.90 15.05 -2.59
C VAL A 81 9.52 15.43 -3.04
N PHE A 82 9.42 16.06 -4.21
CA PHE A 82 8.15 16.32 -4.86
C PHE A 82 7.92 15.25 -5.92
N GLN A 83 6.88 14.44 -5.74
CA GLN A 83 6.55 13.34 -6.62
C GLN A 83 5.20 13.60 -7.28
N VAL A 84 5.16 13.44 -8.60
CA VAL A 84 3.92 13.46 -9.39
C VAL A 84 3.70 12.06 -9.96
N THR A 85 2.54 11.49 -9.67
CA THR A 85 2.16 10.15 -10.15
C THR A 85 1.10 10.29 -11.23
N VAL A 86 1.38 9.75 -12.41
CA VAL A 86 0.51 9.80 -13.58
C VAL A 86 0.17 8.37 -14.06
N PRO A 87 -1.03 8.13 -14.60
CA PRO A 87 -1.42 6.83 -15.13
C PRO A 87 -0.52 6.42 -16.30
N THR A 88 -0.24 5.12 -16.37
CA THR A 88 0.44 4.53 -17.54
C THR A 88 -0.52 4.54 -18.74
N GLY A 89 0.00 4.84 -19.93
CA GLY A 89 -0.80 4.88 -21.17
C GLY A 89 -1.31 6.26 -21.59
N ARG A 90 -1.02 7.32 -20.84
CA ARG A 90 -1.19 8.71 -21.31
C ARG A 90 0.13 9.22 -21.89
N LEU A 91 0.09 9.83 -23.07
CA LEU A 91 1.27 10.53 -23.61
C LEU A 91 1.62 11.68 -22.66
N VAL A 92 2.79 11.60 -22.01
CA VAL A 92 3.36 12.67 -21.20
C VAL A 92 4.52 13.26 -22.00
N PRO A 93 4.39 14.48 -22.56
CA PRO A 93 5.49 15.17 -23.21
C PRO A 93 6.69 15.36 -22.26
N PRO A 94 7.90 15.63 -22.77
CA PRO A 94 9.06 15.87 -21.93
C PRO A 94 8.82 16.97 -20.89
N GLY A 95 8.92 16.59 -19.60
CA GLY A 95 8.77 17.51 -18.47
C GLY A 95 7.33 17.62 -17.94
N ILE A 96 7.22 18.00 -16.67
CA ILE A 96 5.93 18.25 -16.02
C ILE A 96 5.87 19.74 -15.66
N GLY A 97 4.87 20.46 -16.17
CA GLY A 97 4.61 21.85 -15.77
C GLY A 97 3.65 21.91 -14.60
N LEU A 98 4.05 22.56 -13.51
CA LEU A 98 3.20 22.85 -12.35
C LEU A 98 2.81 24.33 -12.36
N GLN A 99 1.52 24.60 -12.31
CA GLN A 99 0.96 25.93 -12.18
C GLN A 99 -0.01 25.93 -11.01
N ILE A 100 0.16 26.90 -10.11
CA ILE A 100 -0.80 27.14 -9.05
C ILE A 100 -1.77 28.19 -9.59
N ASP A 101 -3.03 27.78 -9.74
CA ASP A 101 -4.13 28.63 -10.21
C ASP A 101 -3.77 29.39 -11.50
N GLY A 102 -3.92 30.71 -11.53
CA GLY A 102 -3.57 31.58 -12.65
C GLY A 102 -2.11 32.03 -12.68
N GLY A 103 -1.22 31.45 -11.85
CA GLY A 103 0.18 31.83 -11.74
C GLY A 103 1.04 31.47 -12.96
N LYS A 104 2.36 31.67 -12.90
CA LYS A 104 3.26 31.19 -13.96
C LYS A 104 3.53 29.70 -13.80
N ALA A 105 3.40 28.94 -14.88
CA ALA A 105 3.82 27.54 -14.89
C ALA A 105 5.33 27.41 -14.66
N GLN A 106 5.73 26.49 -13.78
CA GLN A 106 7.12 26.12 -13.49
C GLN A 106 7.34 24.67 -13.92
N LYS A 107 8.47 24.41 -14.58
CA LYS A 107 8.85 23.02 -14.91
C LYS A 107 9.36 22.33 -13.65
N LEU A 108 8.90 21.11 -13.43
CA LEU A 108 9.45 20.21 -12.42
C LEU A 108 10.64 19.49 -13.06
N ASP A 109 11.80 19.64 -12.44
CA ASP A 109 13.07 19.03 -12.85
C ASP A 109 13.43 17.82 -11.97
#